data_AF-A0A2W1K4T6-F1
#
_entry.id   AF-A0A2W1K4T6-F1
#
_cell.length_a   1.000
_cell.length_b   1.000
_cell.length_c   1.000
_cell.angle_alpha   90.00
_cell.angle_beta   90.00
_cell.angle_gamma   90.00
#
_symmetry.space_group_name_H-M   'P 1'
#
loop_
_entity.id
_entity.type
_entity.pdbx_description
1 polymer ?
#
loop_
_entity_poly.entity_id
_entity_poly.type
_entity_poly.pdbx_seq_one_letter_code
_entity_poly.pdbx_strand_id
1 'polypeptide(L)' 'MDQHRRDKEIRAVNRWLRDAYPGPFGPKYWLFDDGDGGVVVRGWGVERDGKPMGEHLALCRSMAEALAWIEAAIINQ' A
#
# COMPACT_ATOMS: atom_id res chain seq x y z
N MET A 1 -5.40 -11.85 15.50
CA MET A 1 -4.73 -10.53 15.62
C MET A 1 -5.82 -9.48 15.57
N ASP A 2 -5.89 -8.57 16.53
CA ASP A 2 -6.95 -7.55 16.62
C ASP A 2 -6.92 -6.62 15.38
N GLN A 3 -8.08 -6.39 14.75
CA GLN A 3 -8.25 -5.49 13.60
C GLN A 3 -7.67 -4.10 13.91
N HIS A 4 -7.86 -3.61 15.13
CA HIS A 4 -7.39 -2.31 15.56
C HIS A 4 -5.85 -2.20 15.53
N ARG A 5 -5.15 -3.31 15.81
CA ARG A 5 -3.68 -3.36 15.77
C ARG A 5 -3.16 -3.29 14.33
N ARG A 6 -3.80 -4.01 13.40
CA ARG A 6 -3.42 -4.01 11.98
C ARG A 6 -3.62 -2.66 11.34
N ASP A 7 -4.75 -2.00 11.61
CA ASP A 7 -5.01 -0.65 11.10
C ASP A 7 -3.94 0.35 11.56
N LYS A 8 -3.49 0.24 12.82
CA LYS A 8 -2.43 1.10 13.37
C LYS A 8 -1.09 0.85 12.68
N GLU A 9 -0.78 -0.41 12.38
CA GLU A 9 0.43 -0.82 11.66
C GLU A 9 0.42 -0.34 10.21
N ILE A 10 -0.67 -0.58 9.46
CA ILE A 10 -0.87 -0.09 8.09
C ILE A 10 -0.72 1.44 8.04
N ARG A 11 -1.30 2.18 8.99
CA ARG A 11 -1.15 3.64 9.05
C ARG A 11 0.30 4.07 9.29
N ALA A 12 1.05 3.34 10.13
CA ALA A 12 2.45 3.64 10.38
C ALA A 12 3.31 3.38 9.13
N VAL A 13 3.07 2.25 8.45
CA VAL A 13 3.75 1.88 7.22
C VAL A 13 3.43 2.86 6.09
N ASN A 14 2.15 3.24 5.90
CA ASN A 14 1.77 4.22 4.88
C ASN A 14 2.37 5.60 5.11
N ARG A 15 2.59 6.01 6.38
CA ARG A 15 3.37 7.24 6.67
C ARG A 15 4.82 7.10 6.22
N TRP A 16 5.47 6.00 6.57
CA TRP A 16 6.83 5.73 6.11
C TRP A 16 6.94 5.66 4.58
N LEU A 17 6.01 4.98 3.90
CA LEU A 17 5.96 4.90 2.44
C LEU A 17 5.81 6.28 1.79
N ARG A 18 5.13 7.22 2.46
CA ARG A 18 4.99 8.59 1.96
C ARG A 18 6.31 9.33 1.95
N ASP A 19 7.12 9.11 2.98
CA ASP A 19 8.43 9.75 3.13
C ASP A 19 9.49 9.08 2.24
N ALA A 20 9.48 7.74 2.16
CA ALA A 20 10.45 6.96 1.40
C ALA A 20 10.19 6.98 -0.12
N TYR A 21 8.92 6.90 -0.52
CA TYR A 21 8.49 6.79 -1.91
C TYR A 21 7.35 7.75 -2.20
N PRO A 22 7.61 9.07 -2.24
CA PRO A 22 6.55 10.05 -2.49
C PRO A 22 5.98 9.90 -3.91
N GLY A 23 4.66 10.06 -4.01
CA GLY A 23 3.90 10.22 -5.23
C GLY A 23 3.17 11.57 -5.25
N PRO A 24 2.46 11.90 -6.35
CA PRO A 24 1.91 13.24 -6.57
C PRO A 24 0.88 13.70 -5.52
N PHE A 25 0.17 12.77 -4.87
CA PHE A 25 -0.87 13.08 -3.88
C PHE A 25 -0.75 12.27 -2.57
N GLY A 26 0.43 11.70 -2.29
CA GLY A 26 0.60 10.75 -1.19
C GLY A 26 1.79 9.83 -1.43
N PRO A 27 1.85 8.64 -0.82
CA PRO A 27 2.88 7.67 -1.16
C PRO A 27 2.65 7.08 -2.57
N LYS A 28 3.73 6.67 -3.25
CA LYS A 28 3.70 5.96 -4.55
C LYS A 28 2.94 4.64 -4.45
N TYR A 29 3.07 3.98 -3.30
CA TYR A 29 2.36 2.76 -2.93
C TYR A 29 1.71 2.91 -1.56
N TRP A 30 0.57 2.28 -1.34
CA TRP A 30 -0.04 2.24 -0.02
C TRP A 30 -0.74 0.92 0.23
N LEU A 31 -0.90 0.61 1.51
CA LEU A 31 -1.43 -0.65 2.00
C LEU A 31 -2.85 -0.47 2.54
N PHE A 32 -3.67 -1.49 2.33
CA PHE A 32 -4.99 -1.65 2.93
C PHE A 32 -5.13 -3.05 3.52
N ASP A 33 -5.93 -3.18 4.57
CA ASP A 33 -6.38 -4.48 5.06
C ASP A 33 -7.48 -4.98 4.13
N ASP A 34 -7.43 -6.25 3.73
CA ASP A 34 -8.49 -6.86 2.91
C ASP A 34 -9.73 -7.26 3.72
N GLY A 35 -9.63 -7.25 5.06
CA GLY A 35 -10.69 -7.66 5.99
C GLY A 35 -10.64 -9.15 6.39
N ASP A 36 -9.95 -9.98 5.63
CA ASP A 36 -9.82 -11.44 5.82
C ASP A 36 -8.43 -11.87 6.34
N GLY A 37 -7.53 -10.90 6.58
CA GLY A 37 -6.18 -11.19 7.09
C GLY A 37 -5.06 -10.81 6.14
N GLY A 38 -5.39 -10.49 4.89
CA GLY A 38 -4.44 -10.07 3.88
C GLY A 38 -4.19 -8.56 3.85
N VAL A 39 -3.20 -8.18 3.07
CA VAL A 39 -2.75 -6.82 2.86
C VAL A 39 -2.74 -6.54 1.36
N VAL A 40 -3.55 -5.59 0.93
CA VAL A 40 -3.62 -5.14 -0.44
C VAL A 40 -2.57 -4.06 -0.66
N VAL A 41 -1.70 -4.24 -1.66
CA VAL A 41 -0.82 -3.21 -2.19
C VAL A 41 -1.56 -2.46 -3.28
N ARG A 42 -1.70 -1.15 -3.08
CA ARG A 42 -2.18 -0.20 -4.09
C ARG A 42 -1.02 0.66 -4.59
N GLY A 43 -1.13 1.12 -5.82
CA GLY A 43 -0.31 2.21 -6.35
C GLY A 43 -1.17 3.15 -7.18
N TRP A 44 -0.59 4.23 -7.70
CA TRP A 44 -1.32 5.17 -8.54
C TRP A 44 -1.80 4.51 -9.84
N GLY A 45 -3.12 4.52 -10.12
CA GLY A 45 -3.62 4.05 -11.41
C GLY A 45 -5.11 4.35 -11.66
N VAL A 46 -5.32 5.03 -12.78
CA VAL A 46 -6.57 5.57 -13.36
C VAL A 46 -7.27 6.64 -12.50
N GLU A 47 -7.57 7.77 -13.15
CA GLU A 47 -8.34 8.86 -12.55
C GLU A 47 -9.85 8.59 -12.65
N ARG A 48 -10.57 8.78 -11.54
CA ARG A 48 -12.02 8.92 -11.52
C ARG A 48 -12.35 10.34 -11.06
N ASP A 49 -13.08 11.09 -11.89
CA ASP A 49 -13.43 12.50 -11.61
C ASP A 49 -12.20 13.40 -11.35
N GLY A 50 -11.10 13.18 -12.07
CA GLY A 50 -9.84 13.89 -11.89
C GLY A 50 -9.12 13.60 -10.57
N LYS A 51 -9.60 12.59 -9.82
CA LYS A 51 -8.93 12.09 -8.62
C LYS A 51 -8.28 10.76 -8.95
N PRO A 52 -6.99 10.58 -8.68
CA PRO A 52 -6.37 9.28 -8.84
C PRO A 52 -7.04 8.26 -7.91
N MET A 53 -7.63 7.22 -8.50
CA MET A 53 -7.90 5.99 -7.77
C MET A 53 -6.61 5.16 -7.73
N GLY A 54 -6.45 4.34 -6.70
CA GLY A 54 -5.30 3.43 -6.65
C GLY A 54 -5.58 2.17 -7.42
N GLU A 55 -4.68 1.80 -8.33
CA GLU A 55 -4.67 0.46 -8.93
C GLU A 55 -4.37 -0.59 -7.86
N HIS A 56 -5.08 -1.71 -7.92
CA HIS A 56 -4.75 -2.88 -7.11
C HIS A 56 -3.57 -3.60 -7.77
N LEU A 57 -2.40 -3.53 -7.14
CA LEU A 57 -1.18 -4.12 -7.68
C LEU A 57 -0.96 -5.55 -7.19
N ALA A 58 -1.20 -5.81 -5.90
CA ALA A 58 -1.01 -7.13 -5.31
C ALA A 58 -1.89 -7.34 -4.07
N LEU A 59 -2.22 -8.61 -3.80
CA LEU A 59 -2.77 -9.07 -2.54
C LEU A 59 -1.75 -9.98 -1.86
N CYS A 60 -1.38 -9.64 -0.63
CA CYS A 60 -0.36 -10.33 0.15
C CYS A 60 -0.97 -10.93 1.42
N ARG A 61 -0.41 -12.02 1.94
CA ARG A 61 -0.88 -12.69 3.17
C ARG A 61 -0.39 -12.00 4.43
N SER A 62 0.57 -11.08 4.31
CA SER A 62 1.17 -10.39 5.45
C SER A 62 1.75 -9.03 5.04
N MET A 63 2.00 -8.19 6.06
CA MET A 63 2.70 -6.92 5.90
C MET A 63 4.12 -7.10 5.31
N ALA A 64 4.85 -8.13 5.76
CA ALA A 64 6.21 -8.40 5.27
C ALA A 64 6.23 -8.76 3.78
N GLU A 65 5.25 -9.57 3.33
CA GLU A 65 5.10 -9.93 1.92
C GLU A 65 4.73 -8.71 1.07
N ALA A 66 3.86 -7.82 1.58
CA ALA A 66 3.52 -6.57 0.91
C ALA A 66 4.72 -5.61 0.76
N LEU A 67 5.54 -5.48 1.80
CA LEU A 67 6.76 -4.66 1.75
C LEU A 67 7.81 -5.22 0.80
N ALA A 68 8.04 -6.53 0.83
CA ALA A 68 8.96 -7.19 -0.11
C ALA A 68 8.48 -7.04 -1.57
N TRP A 69 7.17 -7.09 -1.80
CA TRP A 69 6.60 -6.81 -3.12
C TRP A 69 6.91 -5.39 -3.59
N ILE A 70 6.71 -4.39 -2.71
CA ILE A 70 7.00 -2.98 -3.03
C ILE A 70 8.49 -2.78 -3.35
N GLU A 71 9.40 -3.36 -2.55
CA GLU A 71 10.84 -3.30 -2.80
C GLU A 71 11.21 -3.91 -4.16
N ALA A 72 10.67 -5.09 -4.48
CA ALA A 72 10.88 -5.72 -5.77
C ALA A 72 10.31 -4.89 -6.93
N ALA A 73 9.14 -4.28 -6.77
CA ALA A 73 8.52 -3.43 -7.77
C ALA A 73 9.33 -2.17 -8.05
N ILE A 74 10.07 -1.65 -7.05
CA ILE A 74 10.96 -0.50 -7.21
C ILE A 74 12.24 -0.87 -7.95
N ILE A 75 12.84 -2.02 -7.64
CA ILE A 75 14.09 -2.47 -8.28
C ILE A 75 13.91 -2.70 -9.79
N ASN A 76 12.72 -3.10 -10.22
CA ASN A 76 12.41 -3.42 -11.62
C ASN A 76 11.89 -2.22 -12.45
N GLN A 77 11.98 -0.99 -11.94
CA GLN A 77 11.59 0.25 -12.64
C GLN A 77 12.80 1.10 -12.99
#